data_AF-A0A928SAI9-F1
#
_entry.id   AF-A0A928SAI9-F1
#
_cell.length_a   1.000
_cell.length_b   1.000
_cell.length_c   1.000
_cell.angle_alpha   90.00
_cell.angle_beta   90.00
_cell.angle_gamma   90.00
#
_symmetry.space_group_name_H-M   'P 1'
#
loop_
_entity.id
_entity.type
_entity.pdbx_description
1 polymer ?
#
loop_
_entity_poly.entity_id
_entity_poly.type
_entity_poly.pdbx_seq_one_letter_code
_entity_poly.pdbx_strand_id
1 'polypeptide(L)'
;MPNILLSIPHKQQRQEADCLAACAAMVLAHLGKNPDYNRLLKLLKVKPFGTPGRNLKNLVSLGVEVIYREGSLNEIKDHLLNGRP
;
A
#
# COMPACT_ATOMS: atom_id res chain seq x y z
N MET A 1 -15.83 9.24 -14.08
CA MET A 1 -14.97 8.66 -13.02
C MET A 1 -15.85 7.87 -12.07
N PRO A 2 -15.50 6.63 -11.68
CA PRO A 2 -16.29 5.90 -10.69
C PRO A 2 -16.32 6.69 -9.37
N ASN A 3 -17.52 6.90 -8.80
CA ASN A 3 -17.71 7.59 -7.51
C ASN A 3 -17.67 6.59 -6.35
N ILE A 4 -16.65 5.74 -6.31
CA ILE A 4 -16.46 4.74 -5.25
C ILE A 4 -15.21 5.15 -4.48
N LEU A 5 -15.41 5.66 -3.27
CA LEU A 5 -14.34 6.12 -2.40
C LEU A 5 -14.18 5.15 -1.23
N LEU A 6 -13.00 4.55 -1.13
CA LEU A 6 -12.60 3.81 0.07
C LEU A 6 -12.15 4.79 1.14
N SER A 7 -12.53 4.54 2.39
CA SER A 7 -12.08 5.34 3.53
C SER A 7 -10.64 4.98 3.90
N ILE A 8 -9.70 5.49 3.10
CA ILE A 8 -8.26 5.28 3.28
C ILE A 8 -7.71 6.53 3.99
N PRO A 9 -7.17 6.40 5.22
CA PRO A 9 -6.63 7.54 5.94
C PRO A 9 -5.37 8.05 5.24
N HIS A 10 -5.30 9.35 5.02
CA HIS A 10 -4.10 9.98 4.48
C HIS A 10 -2.94 9.89 5.49
N LYS A 11 -1.76 9.49 5.03
CA LYS A 11 -0.50 9.51 5.80
C LYS A 11 0.59 10.14 4.95
N GLN A 12 1.22 11.18 5.48
CA GLN A 12 2.32 11.86 4.81
C GLN A 12 3.59 10.99 4.83
N GLN A 13 4.32 10.99 3.71
CA GLN A 13 5.65 10.43 3.62
C GLN A 13 6.60 11.15 4.59
N ARG A 14 7.52 10.42 5.25
CA ARG A 14 8.41 11.02 6.26
C ARG A 14 9.76 11.44 5.69
N GLN A 15 10.15 10.87 4.55
CA GLN A 15 11.37 11.19 3.82
C GLN A 15 11.14 11.05 2.32
N GLU A 16 12.02 11.63 1.51
CA GLU A 16 11.87 11.67 0.05
C GLU A 16 11.67 10.28 -0.60
N ALA A 17 12.34 9.27 -0.04
CA ALA A 17 12.42 7.93 -0.62
C ALA A 17 11.35 6.92 -0.14
N ASP A 18 10.47 7.33 0.78
CA ASP A 18 9.53 6.42 1.43
C ASP A 18 8.08 6.53 0.95
N CYS A 19 7.84 7.17 -0.20
CA CYS A 19 6.51 7.33 -0.79
C CYS A 19 5.73 5.99 -0.89
N LEU A 20 6.38 4.90 -1.31
CA LEU A 20 5.77 3.57 -1.37
C LEU A 20 5.38 3.04 0.02
N ALA A 21 6.21 3.32 1.03
CA ALA A 21 5.92 2.91 2.40
C ALA A 21 4.78 3.75 3.01
N ALA A 22 4.69 5.04 2.68
CA ALA A 22 3.55 5.87 3.05
C ALA A 22 2.25 5.32 2.44
N CYS A 23 2.23 5.02 1.14
CA CYS A 23 1.08 4.40 0.47
C CYS A 23 0.70 3.05 1.11
N ALA A 24 1.68 2.18 1.36
CA ALA A 24 1.44 0.92 2.06
C ALA A 24 0.87 1.14 3.47
N ALA A 25 1.36 2.12 4.22
CA ALA A 25 0.84 2.44 5.56
C ALA A 25 -0.62 2.93 5.52
N MET A 26 -1.01 3.68 4.49
CA MET A 26 -2.40 4.11 4.28
C MET A 26 -3.32 2.91 4.02
N VAL A 27 -2.93 2.04 3.09
CA VAL A 27 -3.68 0.81 2.76
C VAL A 27 -3.76 -0.14 3.96
N LEU A 28 -2.65 -0.35 4.68
CA LEU A 28 -2.63 -1.19 5.87
C LEU A 28 -3.58 -0.65 6.95
N ALA A 29 -3.60 0.67 7.16
CA ALA A 29 -4.52 1.28 8.12
C ALA A 29 -5.99 1.09 7.72
N HIS A 30 -6.30 1.18 6.42
CA HIS A 30 -7.64 0.85 5.90
C HIS A 30 -8.02 -0.62 6.19
N LEU A 31 -7.06 -1.55 6.11
CA LEU A 31 -7.24 -2.96 6.45
C LEU A 31 -7.18 -3.26 7.97
N GLY A 32 -7.21 -2.22 8.83
CA GLY A 32 -7.15 -2.37 10.28
C GLY A 32 -5.78 -2.75 10.85
N LYS A 33 -4.70 -2.61 10.06
CA LYS A 33 -3.33 -2.93 10.43
C LYS A 33 -2.50 -1.64 10.59
N ASN A 34 -1.93 -1.43 11.77
CA ASN A 34 -1.11 -0.25 12.05
C ASN A 34 0.29 -0.66 12.54
N PRO A 35 1.17 -1.17 11.66
CA PRO A 35 2.54 -1.47 12.06
C PRO A 35 3.30 -0.18 12.40
N ASP A 36 4.31 -0.30 13.27
CA ASP A 36 5.30 0.76 13.45
C ASP A 36 5.91 1.14 12.09
N TYR A 37 6.02 2.44 11.84
CA TYR A 37 6.43 2.94 10.52
C TYR A 37 7.89 2.62 10.23
N ASN A 38 8.79 2.68 11.22
CA ASN A 38 10.20 2.32 11.02
C ASN A 38 10.36 0.82 10.73
N ARG A 39 9.54 -0.02 11.37
CA ARG A 39 9.45 -1.45 11.03
C ARG A 39 8.94 -1.66 9.62
N LEU A 40 7.96 -0.87 9.16
CA LEU A 40 7.47 -0.92 7.77
C LEU A 40 8.58 -0.52 6.77
N LEU A 41 9.34 0.54 7.04
CA LEU A 41 10.48 0.93 6.21
C LEU A 41 11.51 -0.20 6.06
N LYS A 42 11.84 -0.87 7.17
CA LYS A 42 12.76 -2.03 7.18
C LYS A 42 12.17 -3.22 6.42
N LEU A 43 10.89 -3.51 6.62
CA LEU A 43 10.19 -4.62 5.97
C LEU A 43 10.15 -4.44 4.45
N LEU A 44 9.84 -3.22 3.99
CA LEU A 44 9.82 -2.86 2.57
C LEU A 44 11.22 -2.63 1.99
N LYS A 45 12.27 -2.72 2.83
CA LYS A 45 13.68 -2.51 2.46
C LYS A 45 13.87 -1.18 1.72
N VAL A 46 13.24 -0.12 2.23
CA VAL A 46 13.33 1.24 1.70
C VAL A 46 14.80 1.65 1.62
N LYS A 47 15.21 2.21 0.48
CA LYS A 47 16.56 2.73 0.24
C LYS A 47 16.54 4.25 0.19
N PRO A 48 17.70 4.94 0.31
CA PRO A 48 17.75 6.40 0.22
C PRO A 48 17.23 6.99 -1.10
N PHE A 49 17.12 6.20 -2.17
CA PHE A 49 16.65 6.61 -3.50
C PHE A 49 15.28 6.02 -3.88
N GLY A 50 14.64 5.27 -2.97
CA GLY A 50 13.31 4.72 -3.20
C GLY A 50 13.17 3.27 -2.77
N THR A 51 12.05 2.67 -3.15
CA THR A 51 11.71 1.29 -2.81
C THR A 51 11.29 0.52 -4.06
N PRO A 52 11.98 -0.57 -4.43
CA PRO A 52 11.51 -1.43 -5.51
C PRO A 52 10.10 -1.95 -5.20
N GLY A 53 9.16 -1.76 -6.14
CA GLY A 53 7.76 -2.15 -5.97
C GLY A 53 7.60 -3.58 -5.45
N ARG A 54 8.34 -4.55 -6.03
CA ARG A 54 8.33 -5.97 -5.63
C ARG A 54 8.44 -6.23 -4.12
N ASN A 55 9.04 -5.31 -3.36
CA ASN A 55 9.17 -5.43 -1.91
C ASN A 55 7.83 -5.31 -1.17
N LEU A 56 6.76 -4.82 -1.81
CA LEU A 56 5.40 -4.89 -1.29
C LEU A 56 5.00 -6.34 -0.98
N LYS A 57 5.53 -7.35 -1.69
CA LYS A 57 5.28 -8.76 -1.36
C LYS A 57 5.72 -9.14 0.05
N ASN A 58 6.63 -8.39 0.67
CA ASN A 58 7.04 -8.63 2.07
C ASN A 58 5.91 -8.34 3.07
N LEU A 59 4.85 -7.63 2.66
CA LEU A 59 3.64 -7.41 3.46
C LEU A 59 2.86 -8.69 3.76
N VAL A 60 3.16 -9.81 3.09
CA VAL A 60 2.65 -11.14 3.47
C VAL A 60 2.93 -11.49 4.93
N SER A 61 4.06 -11.00 5.47
CA SER A 61 4.40 -11.16 6.90
C SER A 61 3.46 -10.42 7.86
N LEU A 62 2.66 -9.48 7.35
CA LEU A 62 1.59 -8.78 8.09
C LEU A 62 0.21 -9.39 7.80
N GLY A 63 0.13 -10.52 7.09
CA GLY A 63 -1.11 -11.17 6.69
C GLY A 63 -1.84 -10.42 5.57
N VAL A 64 -1.10 -9.81 4.65
CA VAL A 64 -1.65 -9.13 3.46
C VAL A 64 -1.06 -9.75 2.21
N GLU A 65 -1.92 -10.27 1.33
CA GLU A 65 -1.52 -10.76 0.02
C GLU A 65 -1.33 -9.58 -0.94
N VAL A 66 -0.23 -9.59 -1.71
CA VAL A 66 0.05 -8.57 -2.72
C VAL A 66 0.16 -9.22 -4.09
N ILE A 67 -0.77 -8.85 -4.98
CA ILE A 67 -0.84 -9.34 -6.35
C ILE A 67 -0.25 -8.30 -7.29
N TYR A 68 0.76 -8.71 -8.06
CA TYR A 68 1.36 -7.90 -9.12
C TYR A 68 0.79 -8.34 -10.46
N ARG A 69 0.11 -7.43 -11.14
CA ARG A 69 -0.51 -7.65 -12.45
C ARG A 69 -0.65 -6.33 -13.18
N GLU A 70 -0.77 -6.41 -14.50
CA GLU A 70 -1.40 -5.33 -15.25
C GLU A 70 -2.89 -5.30 -14.91
N GLY A 71 -3.47 -4.10 -14.92
CA GLY A 71 -4.84 -3.85 -14.52
C GLY A 71 -5.60 -3.04 -15.55
N SER A 72 -6.87 -3.35 -15.76
CA SER A 72 -7.80 -2.50 -16.54
C SER A 72 -8.64 -1.59 -15.65
N LEU A 73 -9.26 -0.56 -16.23
CA LEU A 73 -10.19 0.31 -15.48
C LEU A 73 -11.38 -0.47 -14.89
N ASN A 74 -11.83 -1.51 -15.56
CA ASN A 74 -12.91 -2.37 -15.06
C ASN A 74 -12.46 -3.15 -13.82
N GLU A 75 -11.25 -3.69 -13.84
CA GLU A 75 -10.70 -4.42 -12.70
C GLU A 75 -10.47 -3.51 -11.50
N ILE A 76 -10.00 -2.27 -11.72
CA ILE A 76 -9.91 -1.26 -10.66
C ILE A 76 -11.31 -1.00 -10.06
N LYS A 77 -12.33 -0.81 -10.90
CA LYS A 77 -13.71 -0.61 -10.43
C LYS A 77 -14.21 -1.81 -9.61
N ASP A 78 -13.94 -3.03 -10.07
CA ASP A 78 -14.33 -4.24 -9.36
C ASP A 78 -13.62 -4.36 -8.02
N HIS A 79 -12.32 -4.05 -7.95
CA HIS A 79 -11.58 -4.00 -6.68
C HIS A 79 -12.19 -2.98 -5.71
N LEU A 80 -12.46 -1.76 -6.17
CA LEU A 80 -13.07 -0.71 -5.35
C LEU A 80 -14.47 -1.10 -4.85
N LEU A 81 -15.32 -1.70 -5.69
CA LEU A 81 -16.64 -2.21 -5.29
C LEU A 81 -16.55 -3.29 -4.19
N ASN A 82 -15.45 -4.04 -4.17
CA ASN A 82 -15.20 -5.09 -3.19
C ASN A 82 -14.38 -4.62 -1.98
N GLY A 83 -14.21 -3.31 -1.78
CA GLY A 83 -13.44 -2.77 -0.65
C GLY A 83 -11.94 -3.08 -0.71
N ARG A 84 -11.42 -3.38 -1.91
CA ARG A 84 -10.00 -3.72 -2.12
C ARG A 84 -9.27 -2.51 -2.76
N PRO A 85 -8.30 -1.92 -2.04
CA PRO A 85 -7.51 -0.80 -2.54
C PRO A 85 -6.41 -1.23 -3.52
#